data_AF-Q5TL98-F1
#
_entry.id   AF-Q5TL98-F1
#
_cell.length_a   1.000
_cell.length_b   1.000
_cell.length_c   1.000
_cell.angle_alpha   90.00
_cell.angle_beta   90.00
_cell.angle_gamma   90.00
#
_symmetry.space_group_name_H-M   'P 1'
#
loop_
_entity.id
_entity.type
_entity.pdbx_description
1 polymer ?
#
loop_
_entity_poly.entity_id
_entity_poly.type
_entity_poly.pdbx_seq_one_letter_code
_entity_poly.pdbx_strand_id
1 'polypeptide(L)'
;MTSRAELMQQLLKLPTSVILQCLEDKTMHDIASRYFTSTCQSDQPSISPGFSPGSSPTPAVSHLKSKVKTYGKAKPVSVNAFMAFRSYYANLWPEQQQKISSGCLTSLWNKDPCRNKWVLIAKVY
;
A
#
# COMPACT_ATOMS: atom_id res chain seq x y z
N MET A 1 13.24 -38.31 -26.90
CA MET A 1 13.41 -36.87 -26.61
C MET A 1 12.02 -36.25 -26.67
N THR A 2 11.37 -35.99 -25.52
CA THR A 2 10.09 -35.24 -25.51
C THR A 2 10.33 -33.85 -26.06
N SER A 3 9.54 -33.43 -27.03
CA SER A 3 9.68 -32.08 -27.58
C SER A 3 9.28 -31.04 -26.53
N ARG A 4 9.85 -29.83 -26.59
CA ARG A 4 9.50 -28.72 -25.69
C ARG A 4 7.98 -28.48 -25.66
N ALA A 5 7.32 -28.62 -26.81
CA ALA A 5 5.89 -28.42 -26.95
C ALA A 5 5.07 -29.46 -26.18
N GLU A 6 5.44 -30.74 -26.28
CA GLU A 6 4.79 -31.81 -25.53
C GLU A 6 4.99 -31.64 -24.02
N LEU A 7 6.20 -31.22 -23.60
CA LEU A 7 6.52 -30.97 -22.20
C LEU A 7 5.65 -29.85 -21.62
N MET A 8 5.47 -28.75 -22.37
CA MET A 8 4.56 -27.67 -21.95
C MET A 8 3.09 -28.14 -21.87
N GLN A 9 2.62 -28.95 -22.82
CA GLN A 9 1.27 -29.50 -22.77
C GLN A 9 1.05 -30.42 -21.57
N GLN A 10 2.08 -31.20 -21.19
CA GLN A 10 2.01 -32.03 -20.00
C GLN A 10 2.00 -31.17 -18.73
N LEU A 11 2.86 -30.14 -18.64
CA LEU A 11 2.89 -29.21 -17.51
C LEU A 11 1.56 -28.46 -17.32
N LEU A 12 0.88 -28.10 -18.40
CA LEU A 12 -0.44 -27.45 -18.34
C LEU A 12 -1.55 -28.35 -17.76
N LYS A 13 -1.39 -29.67 -17.85
CA LYS A 13 -2.35 -30.64 -17.28
C LYS A 13 -2.13 -30.89 -15.78
N LEU A 14 -0.99 -30.47 -15.23
CA LEU A 14 -0.68 -30.61 -13.80
C LEU A 14 -1.35 -29.49 -12.99
N PRO A 15 -1.73 -29.78 -11.73
CA PRO A 15 -2.23 -28.76 -10.82
C PRO A 15 -1.12 -27.76 -10.48
N THR A 16 -1.49 -26.48 -10.39
CA THR A 16 -0.55 -25.37 -10.17
C THR A 16 0.25 -25.51 -8.88
N SER A 17 -0.32 -26.14 -7.84
CA SER A 17 0.37 -26.39 -6.58
C SER A 17 1.62 -27.26 -6.73
N VAL A 18 1.56 -28.29 -7.56
CA VAL A 18 2.69 -29.19 -7.82
C VAL A 18 3.78 -28.46 -8.58
N ILE A 19 3.40 -27.63 -9.55
CA ILE A 19 4.34 -26.81 -10.31
C ILE A 19 5.07 -25.83 -9.38
N LEU A 20 4.33 -25.17 -8.47
CA LEU A 20 4.88 -24.25 -7.48
C LEU A 20 5.81 -24.96 -6.48
N GLN A 21 5.54 -26.21 -6.13
CA GLN A 21 6.38 -26.98 -5.21
C GLN A 21 7.69 -27.47 -5.86
N CYS A 22 7.68 -27.67 -7.18
CA CYS A 22 8.88 -28.04 -7.94
C CYS A 22 9.74 -26.83 -8.37
N LEU A 23 9.24 -25.61 -8.20
CA LEU A 23 9.98 -24.39 -8.53
C LEU A 23 11.03 -24.08 -7.46
N GLU A 24 12.26 -23.81 -7.88
CA GLU A 24 13.35 -23.43 -6.99
C GLU A 24 13.16 -21.98 -6.49
N ASP A 25 13.60 -21.70 -5.25
CA ASP A 25 13.44 -20.39 -4.60
C ASP A 25 13.99 -19.23 -5.42
N LYS A 26 15.10 -19.46 -6.14
CA LYS A 26 15.72 -18.47 -7.03
C LYS A 26 14.83 -18.10 -8.22
N THR A 27 14.14 -19.09 -8.78
CA THR A 27 13.22 -18.89 -9.91
C THR A 27 11.94 -18.23 -9.45
N MET A 28 11.45 -18.59 -8.25
CA MET A 28 10.32 -17.90 -7.62
C MET A 28 10.65 -16.42 -7.37
N HIS A 29 11.83 -16.10 -6.84
CA HIS A 29 12.28 -14.72 -6.65
C HIS A 29 12.46 -13.96 -7.97
N ASP A 30 12.99 -14.58 -9.01
CA ASP A 30 13.14 -13.95 -10.33
C ASP A 30 11.78 -13.64 -10.97
N ILE A 31 10.84 -14.58 -10.91
CA ILE A 31 9.45 -14.35 -11.35
C ILE A 31 8.83 -13.22 -10.53
N ALA A 32 8.94 -13.27 -9.21
CA ALA A 32 8.37 -12.25 -8.34
C ALA A 32 8.98 -10.87 -8.65
N SER A 33 10.29 -10.79 -8.83
CA SER A 33 10.98 -9.55 -9.19
C SER A 33 10.47 -9.03 -10.53
N ARG A 34 10.46 -9.84 -11.58
CA ARG A 34 10.03 -9.41 -12.92
C ARG A 34 8.59 -8.93 -12.97
N TYR A 35 7.67 -9.63 -12.31
CA TYR A 35 6.24 -9.31 -12.41
C TYR A 35 5.74 -8.36 -11.33
N PHE A 36 6.26 -8.41 -10.10
CA PHE A 36 5.86 -7.47 -9.06
C PHE A 36 6.63 -6.14 -9.13
N THR A 37 7.88 -6.09 -9.62
CA THR A 37 8.59 -4.80 -9.80
C THR A 37 8.22 -4.07 -11.10
N SER A 38 7.86 -4.79 -12.17
CA SER A 38 7.43 -4.14 -13.43
C SER A 38 6.11 -3.39 -13.31
N THR A 39 5.29 -3.64 -12.29
CA THR A 39 4.08 -2.84 -12.03
C THR A 39 4.37 -1.46 -11.43
N CYS A 40 5.61 -1.13 -11.07
CA CYS A 40 5.96 0.09 -10.35
C CYS A 40 6.79 1.11 -11.14
N GLN A 41 7.18 0.84 -12.40
CA GLN A 41 8.11 1.67 -13.17
C GLN A 41 7.49 2.47 -14.34
N SER A 42 6.16 2.56 -14.47
CA SER A 42 5.57 3.21 -15.65
C SER A 42 5.12 4.67 -15.49
N ASP A 43 5.41 5.36 -14.37
CA ASP A 43 5.16 6.80 -14.29
C ASP A 43 6.19 7.47 -13.35
N GLN A 44 7.33 7.85 -13.92
CA GLN A 44 8.32 8.72 -13.30
C GLN A 44 8.23 10.10 -13.98
N PRO A 45 7.60 11.12 -13.38
CA PRO A 45 7.99 12.49 -13.62
C PRO A 45 9.22 12.77 -12.75
N SER A 46 10.37 12.88 -13.41
CA SER A 46 11.61 13.39 -12.85
C SER A 46 11.36 14.78 -12.24
N ILE A 47 11.58 14.94 -10.93
CA ILE A 47 11.74 16.27 -10.32
C ILE A 47 12.91 16.22 -9.34
N SER A 48 13.93 17.00 -9.69
CA SER A 48 15.18 17.25 -8.96
C SER A 48 14.97 17.79 -7.54
N PRO A 49 15.97 17.67 -6.64
CA PRO A 49 15.84 18.02 -5.23
C PRO A 49 16.09 19.52 -5.00
N GLY A 50 15.11 20.20 -4.39
CA GLY A 50 15.18 21.60 -3.97
C GLY A 50 14.93 21.74 -2.46
N PHE A 51 16.00 22.15 -1.77
CA PHE A 51 16.12 22.62 -0.39
C PHE A 51 14.94 23.45 0.16
N SER A 52 14.43 23.14 1.36
CA SER A 52 14.82 23.81 2.63
C SER A 52 13.78 23.65 3.76
N PRO A 53 14.22 23.66 5.04
CA PRO A 53 13.40 23.46 6.24
C PRO A 53 12.86 24.79 6.78
N GLY A 54 11.68 24.79 7.41
CA GLY A 54 11.17 26.01 8.03
C GLY A 54 9.88 25.84 8.83
N SER A 55 10.05 25.80 10.16
CA SER A 55 9.23 26.57 11.12
C SER A 55 7.77 26.16 11.35
N SER A 56 7.55 25.40 12.43
CA SER A 56 6.39 25.54 13.32
C SER A 56 6.44 26.90 14.07
N PRO A 57 5.30 27.46 14.56
CA PRO A 57 4.86 27.12 15.92
C PRO A 57 3.33 27.09 16.19
N THR A 58 2.97 26.19 17.13
CA THR A 58 1.90 26.23 18.16
C THR A 58 0.39 26.31 17.82
N PRO A 59 -0.44 25.42 18.43
CA PRO A 59 -1.90 25.47 18.41
C PRO A 59 -2.48 26.11 19.68
N ALA A 60 -3.65 26.74 19.55
CA ALA A 60 -4.51 27.10 20.68
C ALA A 60 -5.96 26.80 20.33
N VAL A 61 -6.74 26.55 21.37
CA VAL A 61 -8.21 26.39 21.43
C VAL A 61 -8.72 24.95 21.30
N SER A 62 -8.82 24.35 22.49
CA SER A 62 -9.74 23.29 22.88
C SER A 62 -11.19 23.60 22.52
N HIS A 63 -11.92 22.63 21.98
CA HIS A 63 -13.36 22.49 22.22
C HIS A 63 -13.76 21.01 22.15
N LEU A 64 -14.07 20.44 23.30
CA LEU A 64 -14.91 19.25 23.45
C LEU A 64 -16.27 19.54 22.81
N LYS A 65 -16.71 18.70 21.86
CA LYS A 65 -18.15 18.43 21.64
C LYS A 65 -18.37 16.96 21.29
N SER A 66 -19.08 16.31 22.19
CA SER A 66 -19.62 14.97 22.16
C SER A 66 -20.68 14.80 21.06
N LYS A 67 -20.67 13.60 20.46
CA LYS A 67 -21.80 12.81 19.92
C LYS A 67 -22.70 13.45 18.86
N VAL A 68 -22.82 12.80 17.69
CA VAL A 68 -24.09 12.35 17.08
C VAL A 68 -23.77 11.44 15.89
N LYS A 69 -24.43 10.28 15.86
CA LYS A 69 -24.42 9.29 14.78
C LYS A 69 -25.48 9.75 13.77
N THR A 70 -25.08 10.27 12.62
CA THR A 70 -26.02 10.54 11.50
C THR A 70 -25.60 9.73 10.29
N TYR A 71 -26.41 8.72 9.99
CA TYR A 71 -26.48 8.05 8.70
C TYR A 71 -27.08 9.05 7.70
N GLY A 72 -26.27 9.97 7.22
CA GLY A 72 -26.61 10.89 6.14
C GLY A 72 -25.51 10.78 5.10
N LYS A 73 -25.87 10.63 3.84
CA LYS A 73 -24.97 10.46 2.69
C LYS A 73 -24.09 11.71 2.53
N ALA A 74 -23.08 11.84 3.38
CA ALA A 74 -21.98 12.75 3.15
C ALA A 74 -21.25 12.20 1.93
N LYS A 75 -21.28 12.92 0.82
CA LYS A 75 -20.32 12.71 -0.26
C LYS A 75 -18.97 12.69 0.44
N PRO A 76 -18.22 11.57 0.42
CA PRO A 76 -16.96 11.52 1.09
C PRO A 76 -16.11 12.60 0.43
N VAL A 77 -15.76 13.63 1.22
CA VAL A 77 -14.71 14.58 0.84
C VAL A 77 -13.55 13.67 0.53
N SER A 78 -13.15 13.59 -0.75
CA SER A 78 -12.20 12.60 -1.26
C SER A 78 -11.08 12.48 -0.24
N VAL A 79 -11.11 11.37 0.49
CA VAL A 79 -10.27 11.22 1.65
C VAL A 79 -8.86 11.21 1.06
N ASN A 80 -7.93 12.02 1.57
CA ASN A 80 -6.57 11.95 1.04
C ASN A 80 -6.09 10.50 1.21
N ALA A 81 -5.31 9.95 0.27
CA ALA A 81 -4.80 8.58 0.33
C ALA A 81 -4.18 8.25 1.70
N PHE A 82 -3.51 9.23 2.32
CA PHE A 82 -2.96 9.09 3.68
C PHE A 82 -4.02 8.92 4.78
N MET A 83 -5.18 9.56 4.63
CA MET A 83 -6.29 9.47 5.59
C MET A 83 -7.00 8.10 5.51
N ALA A 84 -7.06 7.49 4.32
CA ALA A 84 -7.48 6.10 4.17
C ALA A 84 -6.44 5.13 4.75
N PHE A 85 -5.17 5.35 4.42
CA PHE A 85 -4.03 4.57 4.94
C PHE A 85 -4.01 4.54 6.47
N ARG A 86 -4.07 5.70 7.13
CA ARG A 86 -4.02 5.75 8.60
C ARG A 86 -5.20 5.06 9.25
N SER A 87 -6.38 5.11 8.63
CA SER A 87 -7.61 4.53 9.21
C SER A 87 -7.60 3.01 9.11
N TYR A 88 -7.02 2.46 8.04
CA TYR A 88 -6.81 1.03 7.89
C TYR A 88 -5.84 0.49 8.95
N TYR A 89 -4.72 1.19 9.17
CA TYR A 89 -3.71 0.73 10.11
C TYR A 89 -3.93 1.17 11.57
N ALA A 90 -4.89 2.07 11.83
CA ALA A 90 -5.18 2.57 13.18
C ALA A 90 -5.53 1.45 14.17
N ASN A 91 -6.20 0.39 13.69
CA ASN A 91 -6.64 -0.73 14.53
C ASN A 91 -5.48 -1.64 14.99
N LEU A 92 -4.27 -1.51 14.44
CA LEU A 92 -3.12 -2.31 14.88
C LEU A 92 -2.55 -1.82 16.22
N TRP A 93 -2.88 -0.60 16.64
CA TRP A 93 -2.34 0.03 17.85
C TRP A 93 -3.44 0.60 18.75
N PRO A 94 -4.34 -0.23 19.29
CA PRO A 94 -5.42 0.23 20.15
C PRO A 94 -4.94 0.80 21.50
N GLU A 95 -3.78 0.34 21.98
CA GLU A 95 -3.23 0.68 23.30
C GLU A 95 -2.03 1.64 23.23
N GLN A 96 -1.47 1.83 22.03
CA GLN A 96 -0.27 2.63 21.84
C GLN A 96 -0.60 4.12 21.83
N GLN A 97 0.23 4.92 22.51
CA GLN A 97 0.07 6.36 22.56
C GLN A 97 0.07 6.96 21.15
N GLN A 98 -0.92 7.81 20.86
CA GLN A 98 -1.16 8.41 19.55
C GLN A 98 0.10 9.04 18.93
N LYS A 99 0.98 9.62 19.76
CA LYS A 99 2.24 10.23 19.33
C LYS A 99 3.17 9.22 18.66
N ILE A 100 3.26 8.01 19.21
CA ILE A 100 4.13 6.95 18.71
C ILE A 100 3.50 6.34 17.45
N SER A 101 2.20 6.01 17.50
CA SER A 101 1.50 5.43 16.35
C SER A 101 1.48 6.38 15.15
N SER A 102 1.30 7.69 15.35
CA SER A 102 1.36 8.67 14.26
C SER A 102 2.73 8.77 13.61
N GLY A 103 3.81 8.63 14.41
CA GLY A 103 5.18 8.60 13.91
C GLY A 103 5.43 7.36 13.05
N CYS A 104 5.06 6.18 13.57
CA CYS A 104 5.16 4.92 12.85
C CYS A 104 4.37 4.93 11.53
N LEU A 105 3.11 5.40 11.56
CA LEU A 105 2.26 5.53 10.37
C LEU A 105 2.88 6.43 9.29
N THR A 106 3.48 7.54 9.69
CA THR A 106 4.13 8.46 8.74
C THR A 106 5.39 7.83 8.15
N SER A 107 6.20 7.15 8.97
CA SER A 107 7.37 6.42 8.48
C SER A 107 6.98 5.27 7.54
N LEU A 108 5.92 4.54 7.85
CA LEU A 108 5.37 3.49 6.99
C LEU A 108 4.86 4.06 5.67
N TRP A 109 4.10 5.16 5.72
CA TRP A 109 3.62 5.85 4.52
C TRP A 109 4.75 6.32 3.60
N ASN A 110 5.87 6.76 4.17
CA ASN A 110 7.05 7.17 3.40
C ASN A 110 7.81 6.00 2.77
N LYS A 111 7.70 4.81 3.34
CA LYS A 111 8.29 3.59 2.79
C LYS A 111 7.34 2.76 1.93
N ASP A 112 6.05 3.10 1.90
CA ASP A 112 5.05 2.34 1.14
C ASP A 112 5.20 2.61 -0.37
N PRO A 113 5.57 1.59 -1.18
CA PRO A 113 5.66 1.74 -2.62
C PRO A 113 4.26 1.74 -3.29
N CYS A 114 3.20 1.34 -2.57
CA CYS A 114 1.86 1.16 -3.12
C CYS A 114 0.93 2.37 -2.90
N ARG A 115 1.44 3.61 -2.89
CA ARG A 115 0.63 4.82 -2.66
C ARG A 115 -0.54 4.97 -3.64
N ASN A 116 -0.37 4.57 -4.89
CA ASN A 116 -1.45 4.63 -5.90
C ASN A 116 -2.65 3.75 -5.53
N LYS A 117 -2.43 2.61 -4.85
CA LYS A 117 -3.53 1.78 -4.34
C LYS A 117 -4.35 2.55 -3.31
N TRP A 118 -3.69 3.30 -2.43
CA TRP A 118 -4.36 4.13 -1.44
C TRP A 118 -5.11 5.31 -2.06
N VAL A 119 -4.62 5.88 -3.16
CA VAL A 119 -5.37 6.89 -3.92
C VAL A 119 -6.67 6.31 -4.47
N LEU A 120 -6.63 5.09 -5.03
CA LEU A 120 -7.85 4.41 -5.51
C LEU A 120 -8.81 4.10 -4.36
N ILE A 121 -8.32 3.53 -3.26
CA ILE A 121 -9.12 3.22 -2.08
C ILE A 121 -9.79 4.49 -1.54
N ALA A 122 -9.06 5.59 -1.45
CA ALA A 122 -9.56 6.83 -0.88
C ALA A 122 -10.54 7.59 -1.79
N LYS A 123 -10.56 7.27 -3.10
CA LYS A 123 -11.60 7.71 -4.04
C LYS A 123 -12.91 6.92 -3.92
N VAL A 124 -12.84 5.68 -3.43
CA VAL A 124 -14.01 4.80 -3.22
C VAL A 124 -14.58 4.95 -1.81
N TYR A 125 -13.74 5.39 -0.86
CA TYR A 125 -14.11 5.74 0.51
C TYR A 125 -15.02 6.96 0.54
#